data_AF-M5V007-F1
#
_entry.id   AF-M5V007-F1
#
_cell.length_a   1.000
_cell.length_b   1.000
_cell.length_c   1.000
_cell.angle_alpha   90.00
_cell.angle_beta   90.00
_cell.angle_gamma   90.00
#
_symmetry.space_group_name_H-M   'P 1'
#
loop_
_entity.id
_entity.type
_entity.pdbx_description
1 polymer ?
#
loop_
_entity_poly.entity_id
_entity_poly.type
_entity_poly.pdbx_seq_one_letter_code
_entity_poly.pdbx_strand_id
1 'polypeptide(L)'
;MLSLQYKNIRYTFNQLADFLSVVKEEEYSKSVAQLTGLSVGKHVRHCIEVLENLTVGLETSNVFYDRRKRNPLYETSPLAARDKIFELLGKLERIDENKIIELSYLIDPNTGLEGKTTTNLKREFLYVQDHTIHHMAIIKLYACFLQNVSLPEEFGVALSTLQFQKKFNTKDVRTKNSEP
;
A
#
# COMPACT_ATOMS: atom_id res chain seq x y z
N MET A 1 13.63 0.34 15.52
CA MET A 1 13.46 -0.23 14.16
C MET A 1 11.98 -0.30 13.78
N LEU A 2 11.13 -0.94 14.60
CA LEU A 2 9.70 -1.07 14.29
C LEU A 2 8.98 0.28 14.13
N SER A 3 9.26 1.24 15.01
CA SER A 3 8.74 2.62 14.90
C SER A 3 9.07 3.30 13.57
N LEU A 4 10.23 3.00 12.98
CA LEU A 4 10.61 3.52 11.67
C LEU A 4 9.86 2.80 10.54
N GLN A 5 9.66 1.48 10.64
CA GLN A 5 8.81 0.75 9.69
C GLN A 5 7.37 1.26 9.72
N TYR A 6 6.83 1.52 10.91
CA TYR A 6 5.50 2.13 11.05
C TYR A 6 5.43 3.51 10.39
N LYS A 7 6.42 4.38 10.62
CA LYS A 7 6.50 5.69 9.94
C LYS A 7 6.51 5.55 8.42
N ASN A 8 7.22 4.55 7.90
CA ASN A 8 7.28 4.29 6.48
C ASN A 8 5.93 3.81 5.91
N ILE A 9 5.24 2.89 6.60
CA ILE A 9 3.87 2.47 6.23
C ILE A 9 2.93 3.68 6.23
N ARG A 10 2.94 4.46 7.32
CA ARG A 10 2.12 5.67 7.44
C ARG A 10 2.38 6.66 6.31
N TYR A 11 3.65 6.88 5.96
CA TYR A 11 4.02 7.75 4.84
C TYR A 11 3.48 7.22 3.50
N THR A 12 3.66 5.93 3.20
CA THR A 12 3.15 5.28 1.98
C THR A 12 1.62 5.41 1.87
N PHE A 13 0.88 5.11 2.94
CA PHE A 13 -0.58 5.22 2.93
C PHE A 13 -1.08 6.67 2.93
N ASN A 14 -0.35 7.62 3.52
CA ASN A 14 -0.69 9.04 3.42
C ASN A 14 -0.56 9.54 1.98
N GLN A 15 0.49 9.16 1.24
CA GLN A 15 0.58 9.50 -0.18
C GLN A 15 -0.62 8.98 -0.98
N LEU A 16 -1.06 7.75 -0.68
CA LEU A 16 -2.25 7.18 -1.28
C LEU A 16 -3.51 7.97 -0.90
N ALA A 17 -3.65 8.36 0.38
CA ALA A 17 -4.76 9.17 0.87
C ALA A 17 -4.80 10.58 0.25
N ASP A 18 -3.63 11.19 -0.01
CA ASP A 18 -3.52 12.48 -0.68
C ASP A 18 -4.03 12.38 -2.12
N PHE A 19 -3.63 11.34 -2.85
CA PHE A 19 -4.19 11.04 -4.18
C PHE A 19 -5.71 10.85 -4.15
N LEU A 20 -6.22 10.09 -3.18
CA LEU A 20 -7.66 9.84 -3.00
C LEU A 20 -8.45 11.12 -2.67
N SER A 21 -7.79 12.16 -2.18
CA SER A 21 -8.43 13.45 -1.88
C SER A 21 -8.63 14.32 -3.12
N VAL A 22 -7.93 14.03 -4.23
CA VAL A 22 -7.95 14.85 -5.45
C VAL A 22 -8.52 14.13 -6.68
N VAL A 23 -8.50 12.79 -6.70
CA VAL A 23 -9.06 12.02 -7.82
C VAL A 23 -10.59 12.07 -7.83
N LYS A 24 -11.17 12.28 -9.00
CA LYS A 24 -12.62 12.27 -9.18
C LYS A 24 -13.16 10.85 -9.18
N GLU A 25 -14.37 10.66 -8.64
CA GLU A 25 -15.03 9.34 -8.55
C GLU A 25 -15.17 8.65 -9.91
N GLU A 26 -15.44 9.42 -10.98
CA GLU A 26 -15.61 8.86 -12.32
C GLU A 26 -14.29 8.28 -12.84
N GLU A 27 -13.18 9.01 -12.69
CA GLU A 27 -11.84 8.56 -13.12
C GLU A 27 -11.29 7.44 -12.23
N TYR A 28 -11.62 7.46 -10.93
CA TYR A 28 -11.23 6.44 -9.97
C TYR A 28 -11.85 5.06 -10.25
N SER A 29 -13.14 5.05 -10.56
CA SER A 29 -13.93 3.84 -10.76
C SER A 29 -13.94 3.36 -12.22
N LYS A 30 -13.48 4.19 -13.15
CA LYS A 30 -13.39 3.88 -14.59
C LYS A 30 -12.60 2.61 -14.85
N SER A 31 -13.17 1.72 -15.66
CA SER A 31 -12.42 0.58 -16.20
C SER A 31 -11.46 1.06 -17.29
N VAL A 32 -10.22 0.57 -17.27
CA VAL A 32 -9.26 0.83 -18.34
C VAL A 32 -9.72 0.09 -19.61
N ALA A 33 -9.89 0.82 -20.72
CA ALA A 33 -10.69 0.46 -21.90
C ALA A 33 -10.25 -0.78 -22.71
N GLN A 34 -9.28 -1.56 -22.23
CA GLN A 34 -8.76 -2.76 -22.90
C GLN A 34 -8.67 -3.98 -21.97
N LEU A 35 -8.89 -3.81 -20.67
CA LEU A 35 -8.82 -4.89 -19.68
C LEU A 35 -10.06 -4.81 -18.80
N THR A 36 -11.07 -5.62 -19.15
CA THR A 36 -12.32 -5.69 -18.38
C THR A 36 -12.01 -6.02 -16.92
N GLY A 37 -12.36 -5.10 -16.03
CA GLY A 37 -12.26 -5.34 -14.60
C GLY A 37 -10.96 -4.88 -13.94
N LEU A 38 -10.22 -3.95 -14.54
CA LEU A 38 -9.13 -3.21 -13.90
C LEU A 38 -9.49 -1.72 -13.80
N SER A 39 -9.39 -1.17 -12.58
CA SER A 39 -9.59 0.25 -12.28
C SER A 39 -8.63 0.68 -11.18
N VAL A 40 -8.43 1.99 -11.02
CA VAL A 40 -7.67 2.54 -9.89
C VAL A 40 -8.30 2.09 -8.57
N GLY A 41 -9.62 2.19 -8.45
CA GLY A 41 -10.33 1.79 -7.23
C GLY A 41 -10.15 0.33 -6.84
N LYS A 42 -9.97 -0.58 -7.80
CA LYS A 42 -9.66 -1.99 -7.51
C LYS A 42 -8.32 -2.18 -6.84
N HIS A 43 -7.29 -1.46 -7.30
CA HIS A 43 -5.97 -1.50 -6.69
C HIS A 43 -5.98 -0.86 -5.31
N VAL A 44 -6.68 0.27 -5.14
CA VAL A 44 -6.81 0.92 -3.84
C VAL A 44 -7.55 0.04 -2.84
N ARG A 45 -8.69 -0.56 -3.21
CA ARG A 45 -9.39 -1.53 -2.36
C ARG A 45 -8.45 -2.66 -1.96
N HIS A 46 -7.65 -3.19 -2.89
CA HIS A 46 -6.73 -4.27 -2.56
C HIS A 46 -5.70 -3.87 -1.49
N CYS A 47 -5.10 -2.68 -1.59
CA CYS A 47 -4.19 -2.15 -0.56
C CYS A 47 -4.89 -2.01 0.80
N ILE A 48 -6.11 -1.47 0.81
CA ILE A 48 -6.90 -1.29 2.04
C ILE A 48 -7.21 -2.62 2.70
N GLU A 49 -7.58 -3.64 1.93
CA GLU A 49 -7.90 -4.97 2.46
C GLU A 49 -6.67 -5.67 3.03
N VAL A 50 -5.50 -5.47 2.43
CA VAL A 50 -4.24 -5.97 2.99
C VAL A 50 -3.94 -5.28 4.33
N LEU A 51 -4.14 -3.97 4.43
CA LEU A 51 -3.98 -3.22 5.68
C LEU A 51 -5.02 -3.63 6.74
N GLU A 52 -6.27 -3.88 6.32
CA GLU A 52 -7.34 -4.35 7.21
C GLU A 52 -7.04 -5.74 7.76
N ASN A 53 -6.61 -6.67 6.90
CA ASN A 53 -6.25 -8.04 7.31
C ASN A 53 -5.03 -8.07 8.23
N LEU A 54 -4.05 -7.18 8.03
CA LEU A 54 -2.98 -6.98 9.00
C LEU A 54 -3.55 -6.54 10.36
N THR A 55 -4.36 -5.48 10.37
CA THR A 55 -4.90 -4.91 11.62
C THR A 55 -5.71 -5.93 12.41
N VAL A 56 -6.62 -6.64 11.74
CA VAL A 56 -7.42 -7.72 12.36
C VAL A 56 -6.52 -8.87 12.82
N GLY A 57 -5.55 -9.28 12.00
CA GLY A 57 -4.67 -10.39 12.33
C GLY A 57 -3.76 -10.13 13.52
N LEU A 58 -3.42 -8.87 13.79
CA LEU A 58 -2.62 -8.46 14.96
C LEU A 58 -3.45 -8.44 16.25
N GLU A 59 -4.76 -8.25 16.16
CA GLU A 59 -5.68 -8.41 17.28
C GLU A 59 -5.82 -9.90 17.65
N THR A 60 -5.88 -10.78 16.64
CA THR A 60 -6.11 -12.23 16.82
C THR A 60 -4.85 -13.10 16.82
N SER A 61 -3.65 -12.51 16.69
CA SER A 61 -2.36 -13.23 16.51
C SER A 61 -2.33 -14.20 15.30
N ASN A 62 -3.19 -13.98 14.31
CA ASN A 62 -3.22 -14.76 13.07
C ASN A 62 -3.58 -13.87 11.89
N VAL A 63 -2.59 -13.57 11.05
CA VAL A 63 -2.77 -12.77 9.83
C VAL A 63 -3.23 -13.68 8.70
N PHE A 64 -4.23 -13.24 7.92
CA PHE A 64 -4.71 -13.99 6.76
C PHE A 64 -5.15 -13.05 5.63
N TYR A 65 -4.23 -12.79 4.69
CA TYR A 65 -4.48 -11.83 3.62
C TYR A 65 -5.48 -12.29 2.56
N ASP A 66 -5.68 -13.60 2.36
CA ASP A 66 -6.62 -14.09 1.32
C ASP A 66 -8.09 -13.99 1.73
N ARG A 67 -8.39 -13.85 3.04
CA ARG A 67 -9.76 -13.67 3.56
C ARG A 67 -10.25 -12.23 3.39
N ARG A 68 -10.25 -11.76 2.15
CA ARG A 68 -10.64 -10.38 1.79
C ARG A 68 -12.15 -10.22 1.79
N LYS A 69 -12.63 -9.14 2.41
CA LYS A 69 -14.06 -8.78 2.45
C LYS A 69 -14.62 -8.32 1.11
N ARG A 70 -13.78 -7.85 0.18
CA ARG A 70 -14.16 -7.36 -1.16
C ARG A 70 -15.18 -6.22 -1.08
N ASN A 71 -14.96 -5.26 -0.18
CA ASN A 71 -15.91 -4.16 0.02
C ASN A 71 -15.96 -3.27 -1.25
N PRO A 72 -17.10 -3.23 -1.98
CA PRO A 72 -17.21 -2.48 -3.22
C PRO A 72 -17.17 -0.96 -3.01
N LEU A 73 -17.51 -0.48 -1.81
CA LEU A 73 -17.48 0.96 -1.51
C LEU A 73 -16.09 1.56 -1.69
N TYR A 74 -15.04 0.82 -1.31
CA TYR A 74 -13.66 1.27 -1.47
C TYR A 74 -13.22 1.25 -2.94
N GLU A 75 -13.93 0.56 -3.83
CA GLU A 75 -13.64 0.54 -5.26
C GLU A 75 -14.28 1.74 -5.99
N THR A 76 -15.37 2.29 -5.46
CA THR A 76 -16.12 3.35 -6.15
C THR A 76 -16.02 4.72 -5.48
N SER A 77 -15.75 4.80 -4.18
CA SER A 77 -15.63 6.07 -3.46
C SER A 77 -14.20 6.31 -2.92
N PRO A 78 -13.43 7.25 -3.53
CA PRO A 78 -12.10 7.63 -3.05
C PRO A 78 -12.11 8.15 -1.62
N LEU A 79 -13.12 8.93 -1.24
CA LEU A 79 -13.21 9.50 0.11
C LEU A 79 -13.48 8.42 1.16
N ALA A 80 -14.38 7.48 0.88
CA ALA A 80 -14.59 6.34 1.78
C ALA A 80 -13.33 5.48 1.92
N ALA A 81 -12.59 5.26 0.82
CA ALA A 81 -11.31 4.56 0.83
C ALA A 81 -10.26 5.31 1.67
N ARG A 82 -10.16 6.64 1.53
CA ARG A 82 -9.26 7.51 2.30
C ARG A 82 -9.55 7.44 3.79
N ASP A 83 -10.82 7.60 4.17
CA ASP A 83 -11.22 7.61 5.58
C ASP A 83 -10.94 6.24 6.23
N LYS A 84 -11.12 5.16 5.48
CA LYS A 84 -10.74 3.81 5.94
C LYS A 84 -9.24 3.67 6.17
N ILE A 85 -8.40 4.24 5.30
CA ILE A 85 -6.95 4.25 5.49
C ILE A 85 -6.59 4.92 6.82
N PHE A 86 -7.15 6.10 7.10
CA PHE A 86 -6.88 6.81 8.35
C PHE A 86 -7.34 6.03 9.60
N GLU A 87 -8.52 5.39 9.54
CA GLU A 87 -8.99 4.50 10.61
C GLU A 87 -7.98 3.38 10.90
N LEU A 88 -7.51 2.68 9.85
CA LEU A 88 -6.60 1.54 9.98
C LEU A 88 -5.21 1.97 10.47
N LEU A 89 -4.68 3.09 9.98
CA LEU A 89 -3.41 3.64 10.47
C LEU A 89 -3.49 3.98 11.97
N GLY A 90 -4.60 4.57 12.43
CA GLY A 90 -4.81 4.86 13.84
C GLY A 90 -4.84 3.61 14.74
N LYS A 91 -5.29 2.47 14.21
CA LYS A 91 -5.24 1.17 14.92
C LYS A 91 -3.82 0.63 15.01
N LEU A 92 -3.05 0.69 13.92
CA LEU A 92 -1.67 0.22 13.88
C LEU A 92 -0.73 0.96 14.84
N GLU A 93 -0.99 2.23 15.15
CA GLU A 93 -0.18 3.02 16.08
C GLU A 93 -0.12 2.44 17.51
N ARG A 94 -1.09 1.61 17.89
CA ARG A 94 -1.30 1.13 19.27
C ARG A 94 -0.82 -0.30 19.51
N ILE A 95 -0.10 -0.89 18.57
CA ILE A 95 0.20 -2.34 18.59
C ILE A 95 1.48 -2.66 19.35
N ASP A 96 1.41 -3.71 20.17
CA ASP A 96 2.54 -4.30 20.92
C ASP A 96 3.40 -5.20 20.02
N GLU A 97 4.73 -5.06 20.13
CA GLU A 97 5.71 -5.75 19.30
C GLU A 97 5.99 -7.20 19.73
N ASN A 98 5.56 -7.63 20.92
CA ASN A 98 5.98 -8.89 21.54
C ASN A 98 5.06 -10.09 21.28
N LYS A 99 4.15 -10.01 20.31
CA LYS A 99 3.23 -11.11 20.00
C LYS A 99 3.86 -12.10 19.01
N ILE A 100 3.70 -13.39 19.31
CA ILE A 100 3.85 -14.44 18.30
C ILE A 100 2.65 -14.32 17.34
N ILE A 101 2.94 -14.35 16.04
CA ILE A 101 1.95 -14.22 14.98
C ILE A 101 2.10 -15.41 14.04
N GLU A 102 0.99 -16.06 13.71
CA GLU A 102 0.92 -17.00 12.59
C GLU A 102 0.40 -16.29 11.34
N LEU A 103 0.86 -16.75 10.17
CA LEU A 103 0.34 -16.37 8.87
C LEU A 103 -0.40 -17.58 8.29
N SER A 104 -1.71 -17.44 8.11
CA SER A 104 -2.54 -18.37 7.35
C SER A 104 -2.63 -17.92 5.88
N TYR A 105 -2.65 -18.87 4.95
CA TYR A 105 -2.74 -18.59 3.52
C TYR A 105 -3.46 -19.71 2.77
N LEU A 106 -4.10 -19.40 1.63
CA LEU A 106 -4.67 -20.42 0.76
C LEU A 106 -3.58 -21.16 -0.01
N ILE A 107 -3.59 -22.49 0.05
CA ILE A 107 -2.73 -23.39 -0.73
C ILE A 107 -3.41 -23.75 -2.06
N ASP A 108 -4.70 -24.09 -2.02
CA ASP A 108 -5.45 -24.50 -3.21
C ASP A 108 -6.78 -23.74 -3.31
N PRO A 109 -6.98 -22.94 -4.37
CA PRO A 109 -8.20 -22.17 -4.56
C PRO A 109 -9.43 -23.03 -4.88
N ASN A 110 -9.28 -24.27 -5.35
CA ASN A 110 -10.40 -25.13 -5.73
C ASN A 110 -10.99 -25.87 -4.53
N THR A 111 -10.12 -26.32 -3.62
CA THR A 111 -10.52 -27.06 -2.42
C THR A 111 -10.66 -26.16 -1.19
N GLY A 112 -10.07 -24.96 -1.22
CA GLY A 112 -9.98 -24.09 -0.05
C GLY A 112 -8.96 -24.59 0.98
N LEU A 113 -8.03 -25.45 0.59
CA LEU A 113 -6.97 -25.92 1.48
C LEU A 113 -6.14 -24.73 1.98
N GLU A 114 -6.02 -24.61 3.31
CA GLU A 114 -5.25 -23.55 3.97
C GLU A 114 -3.94 -24.09 4.56
N GLY A 115 -2.88 -23.31 4.44
CA GLY A 115 -1.59 -23.53 5.08
C GLY A 115 -1.35 -22.53 6.21
N LYS A 116 -0.35 -22.83 7.03
CA LYS A 116 0.11 -21.93 8.10
C LYS A 116 1.63 -21.90 8.15
N THR A 117 2.17 -20.75 8.50
CA THR A 117 3.59 -20.56 8.80
C THR A 117 3.76 -19.53 9.91
N THR A 118 4.91 -19.56 10.58
CA THR A 118 5.24 -18.55 11.60
C THR A 118 5.69 -17.26 10.94
N THR A 119 5.28 -16.12 11.52
CA THR A 119 5.74 -14.79 11.09
C THR A 119 5.97 -13.89 12.30
N ASN A 120 6.32 -12.63 12.03
CA ASN A 120 6.45 -11.59 13.03
C ASN A 120 6.05 -10.23 12.48
N LEU A 121 5.81 -9.28 13.38
CA LEU A 121 5.31 -7.95 13.02
C LEU A 121 6.20 -7.20 12.02
N LYS A 122 7.53 -7.33 12.14
CA LYS A 122 8.47 -6.66 11.23
C LYS A 122 8.36 -7.19 9.80
N ARG A 123 8.15 -8.51 9.66
CA ARG A 123 7.98 -9.19 8.36
C ARG A 123 6.66 -8.81 7.70
N GLU A 124 5.60 -8.70 8.49
CA GLU A 124 4.27 -8.30 7.99
C GLU A 124 4.22 -6.82 7.62
N PHE A 125 4.86 -5.95 8.40
CA PHE A 125 5.01 -4.53 8.05
C PHE A 125 5.77 -4.34 6.74
N LEU A 126 6.84 -5.11 6.53
CA LEU A 126 7.57 -5.11 5.25
C LEU A 126 6.66 -5.55 4.09
N TYR A 127 5.89 -6.64 4.27
CA TYR A 127 4.96 -7.13 3.25
C TYR A 127 3.93 -6.07 2.86
N VAL A 128 3.23 -5.51 3.84
CA VAL A 128 2.17 -4.50 3.60
C VAL A 128 2.74 -3.28 2.90
N GLN A 129 3.94 -2.82 3.30
CA GLN A 129 4.60 -1.71 2.65
C GLN A 129 4.92 -2.02 1.18
N ASP A 130 5.66 -3.10 0.91
CA ASP A 130 6.11 -3.42 -0.46
C ASP A 130 4.94 -3.72 -1.38
N HIS A 131 3.92 -4.43 -0.88
CA HIS A 131 2.69 -4.71 -1.62
C HIS A 131 1.93 -3.43 -1.99
N THR A 132 1.83 -2.49 -1.05
CA THR A 132 1.15 -1.21 -1.29
C THR A 132 1.94 -0.36 -2.29
N ILE A 133 3.27 -0.27 -2.16
CA ILE A 133 4.13 0.44 -3.11
C ILE A 133 3.99 -0.16 -4.52
N HIS A 134 3.95 -1.49 -4.64
CA HIS A 134 3.73 -2.16 -5.92
C HIS A 134 2.42 -1.73 -6.58
N HIS A 135 1.31 -1.72 -5.84
CA HIS A 135 0.03 -1.26 -6.37
C HIS A 135 -0.01 0.24 -6.65
N MET A 136 0.68 1.06 -5.85
CA MET A 136 0.86 2.49 -6.14
C MET A 136 1.64 2.71 -7.44
N ALA A 137 2.62 1.88 -7.78
CA ALA A 137 3.31 1.95 -9.06
C ALA A 137 2.36 1.67 -10.23
N ILE A 138 1.44 0.70 -10.09
CA ILE A 138 0.40 0.44 -11.10
C ILE A 138 -0.57 1.62 -11.21
N ILE A 139 -1.02 2.17 -10.08
CA ILE A 139 -1.87 3.36 -10.04
C ILE A 139 -1.17 4.54 -10.72
N LYS A 140 0.14 4.71 -10.53
CA LYS A 140 0.92 5.76 -11.21
C LYS A 140 0.90 5.61 -12.73
N LEU A 141 0.97 4.38 -13.25
CA LEU A 141 0.80 4.13 -14.68
C LEU A 141 -0.61 4.50 -15.16
N TYR A 142 -1.64 4.23 -14.35
CA TYR A 142 -3.03 4.60 -14.68
C TYR A 142 -3.26 6.11 -14.61
N ALA A 143 -2.63 6.80 -13.66
CA ALA A 143 -2.71 8.25 -13.51
C ALA A 143 -2.27 9.01 -14.77
N CYS A 144 -1.36 8.44 -15.57
CA CYS A 144 -0.97 9.00 -16.88
C CYS A 144 -2.14 9.13 -17.88
N PHE A 145 -3.22 8.37 -17.68
CA PHE A 145 -4.42 8.43 -18.54
C PHE A 145 -5.57 9.23 -17.92
N LEU A 146 -5.41 9.71 -16.69
CA LEU A 146 -6.43 10.49 -15.98
C LEU A 146 -6.23 11.98 -16.24
N GLN A 147 -7.33 12.72 -16.31
CA GLN A 147 -7.27 14.17 -16.45
C GLN A 147 -7.10 14.85 -15.09
N ASN A 148 -6.25 15.88 -15.04
CA ASN A 148 -6.03 16.73 -13.86
C ASN A 148 -5.55 15.99 -12.60
N VAL A 149 -4.87 14.85 -12.76
CA VAL A 149 -4.21 14.13 -11.68
C VAL A 149 -2.70 14.33 -11.82
N SER A 150 -2.07 14.83 -10.75
CA SER A 150 -0.61 14.87 -10.62
C SER A 150 -0.21 14.08 -9.39
N LEU A 151 0.82 13.25 -9.51
CA LEU A 151 1.34 12.44 -8.43
C LEU A 151 2.77 12.89 -8.08
N PRO A 152 3.17 12.85 -6.80
CA PRO A 152 4.55 13.08 -6.40
C PRO A 152 5.53 12.15 -7.13
N GLU A 153 6.76 12.60 -7.34
CA GLU A 153 7.80 11.82 -8.02
C GLU A 153 8.04 10.48 -7.31
N GLU A 154 8.01 10.50 -5.97
CA GLU A 154 8.22 9.33 -5.14
C GLU A 154 7.01 8.39 -5.02
N PHE A 155 5.84 8.76 -5.55
CA PHE A 155 4.63 7.93 -5.47
C PHE A 155 4.87 6.58 -6.15
N GLY A 156 4.65 5.48 -5.42
CA GLY A 156 4.87 4.12 -5.93
C GLY A 156 6.34 3.76 -6.17
N VAL A 157 7.29 4.50 -5.60
CA VAL A 157 8.73 4.21 -5.72
C VAL A 157 9.23 3.47 -4.49
N ALA A 158 9.92 2.34 -4.69
CA ALA A 158 10.50 1.55 -3.61
C ALA A 158 11.54 2.33 -2.80
N LEU A 159 11.64 2.06 -1.49
CA LEU A 159 12.60 2.72 -0.61
C LEU A 159 14.07 2.54 -1.05
N SER A 160 14.41 1.37 -1.59
CA SER A 160 15.74 1.09 -2.13
C SER A 160 16.06 2.00 -3.33
N THR A 161 15.09 2.22 -4.21
CA THR A 161 15.22 3.13 -5.36
C THR A 161 15.34 4.58 -4.90
N LEU A 162 14.53 5.01 -3.93
CA LEU A 162 14.66 6.36 -3.34
C LEU A 162 16.03 6.57 -2.68
N GLN A 163 16.55 5.54 -1.99
CA GLN A 163 17.88 5.59 -1.40
C GLN A 163 18.96 5.71 -2.49
N PHE A 164 18.83 4.97 -3.58
CA PHE A 164 19.74 5.05 -4.73
C PHE A 164 19.71 6.47 -5.33
N GLN A 165 18.53 6.97 -5.71
CA GLN A 165 18.37 8.32 -6.30
C GLN A 165 18.99 9.42 -5.42
N LYS A 166 18.76 9.37 -4.09
CA LYS A 166 19.36 10.34 -3.14
C LYS A 166 20.88 10.30 -3.14
N LYS A 167 21.50 9.12 -3.27
CA LYS A 167 22.96 8.96 -3.36
C LYS A 167 23.54 9.48 -4.67
N PHE A 168 22.80 9.40 -5.77
CA PHE A 168 23.24 9.93 -7.07
C PHE A 168 23.07 11.45 -7.16
N ASN A 169 21.94 11.98 -6.72
CA ASN A 169 21.71 13.43 -6.70
C ASN A 169 22.71 14.16 -5.76
N THR A 170 23.19 13.52 -4.70
CA THR A 170 24.23 14.09 -3.83
C THR A 170 25.65 14.04 -4.42
N LYS A 171 25.92 13.15 -5.38
CA LYS A 171 27.21 13.12 -6.11
C LYS A 171 27.28 14.23 -7.15
N ASP A 172 26.19 14.48 -7.89
CA ASP A 172 26.13 15.56 -8.89
C ASP A 172 26.24 16.97 -8.30
N VAL A 173 25.77 17.17 -7.06
CA VAL A 173 25.94 18.45 -6.35
C VAL A 173 27.38 18.64 -5.86
N ARG A 174 28.10 17.55 -5.54
CA ARG A 174 29.51 17.64 -5.13
C ARG A 174 30.46 17.86 -6.30
N THR A 175 30.15 17.35 -7.49
CA THR A 175 30.95 17.59 -8.71
C THR A 175 30.72 19.00 -9.29
N LYS A 176 29.52 19.58 -9.15
CA LYS A 176 29.25 20.97 -9.59
C LYS A 176 29.87 22.05 -8.70
N ASN A 177 30.23 21.73 -7.46
CA ASN A 177 30.89 22.68 -6.54
C ASN A 177 32.43 22.54 -6.52
N SER A 178 33.00 21.80 -7.47
CA SER A 178 34.44 21.54 -7.56
C SER A 178 35.09 22.03 -8.86
N GLU A 179 34.39 22.82 -9.67
CA GLU A 179 34.99 23.51 -10.82
C GLU A 179 35.25 24.98 -10.43
N PRO A 180 36.51 25.47 -10.57
CA PRO A 180 36.90 26.84 -10.24
C PRO A 180 36.40 27.89 -11.24
#